data_AF-A0A1V4SNE6-F1
#
_entry.id   AF-A0A1V4SNE6-F1
#
_cell.length_a   1.000
_cell.length_b   1.000
_cell.length_c   1.000
_cell.angle_alpha   90.00
_cell.angle_beta   90.00
_cell.angle_gamma   90.00
#
_symmetry.space_group_name_H-M   'P 1'
#
loop_
_entity.id
_entity.type
_entity.pdbx_description
1 polymer ?
#
loop_
_entity_poly.entity_id
_entity_poly.type
_entity_poly.pdbx_seq_one_letter_code
_entity_poly.pdbx_strand_id
1 'polypeptide(L)'
;MKIINPYKYEGTFLKGNLHTHSENSPCGHYDLEKIIDMYTFYKVEYDFLSITDHCMITDLSHLKDKTDMLLIPGVEYKRHGKQTLGINVKEYDDDGEDYTNHNELFKKVNAQGGINIICHPHLGSLDYWKTEELMKLEGYLGIEVFNNNVRMDCKGIAVASDVWDELLSNGRKVYGFANDDMHIFSRVGGGCNYVLAEEKTIDSIMNGIRRGSFYASFGVKVKNIEVYNDIISVEKGDDRVPYVYFKFIGKDGRVLKEEKGIKGFYRVKGDEGYVRVEVYREDGCRAWLQPFFIEE
;
A
#
# COMPACT_ATOMS: atom_id res chain seq x y z
N MET A 1 -26.76 -10.50 -5.41
CA MET A 1 -25.29 -10.65 -5.32
C MET A 1 -24.62 -9.72 -6.32
N LYS A 2 -23.76 -8.84 -5.82
CA LYS A 2 -23.01 -7.87 -6.63
C LYS A 2 -21.55 -7.86 -6.15
N ILE A 3 -20.63 -8.03 -7.09
CA ILE A 3 -19.19 -7.95 -6.82
C ILE A 3 -18.73 -6.51 -7.07
N ILE A 4 -18.27 -5.83 -6.03
CA ILE A 4 -17.60 -4.53 -6.17
C ILE A 4 -16.16 -4.80 -6.60
N ASN A 5 -15.95 -4.75 -7.92
CA ASN A 5 -14.64 -4.94 -8.53
C ASN A 5 -13.83 -3.62 -8.51
N PRO A 6 -12.73 -3.52 -7.73
CA PRO A 6 -11.89 -2.33 -7.74
C PRO A 6 -11.05 -2.21 -9.03
N TYR A 7 -10.94 -3.25 -9.85
CA TYR A 7 -10.11 -3.29 -11.05
C TYR A 7 -10.89 -3.13 -12.36
N LYS A 8 -12.17 -2.74 -12.30
CA LYS A 8 -13.05 -2.59 -13.47
C LYS A 8 -12.75 -1.37 -14.37
N TYR A 9 -11.75 -0.58 -14.03
CA TYR A 9 -11.47 0.69 -14.70
C TYR A 9 -10.42 0.49 -15.79
N GLU A 10 -10.41 1.38 -16.77
CA GLU A 10 -9.38 1.39 -17.81
C GLU A 10 -8.12 2.10 -17.31
N GLY A 11 -6.97 1.78 -17.92
CA GLY A 11 -5.70 2.45 -17.63
C GLY A 11 -4.51 1.51 -17.65
N THR A 12 -3.38 2.01 -17.12
CA THR A 12 -2.15 1.23 -16.93
C THR A 12 -1.75 1.21 -15.47
N PHE A 13 -1.07 0.15 -15.06
CA PHE A 13 -0.51 0.05 -13.72
C PHE A 13 0.77 0.87 -13.62
N LEU A 14 0.73 1.96 -12.86
CA LEU A 14 1.88 2.77 -12.50
C LEU A 14 2.47 2.25 -11.18
N LYS A 15 3.79 2.03 -11.15
CA LYS A 15 4.49 1.53 -9.96
C LYS A 15 4.91 2.69 -9.07
N GLY A 16 4.66 2.62 -7.77
CA GLY A 16 5.16 3.64 -6.87
C GLY A 16 5.35 3.21 -5.42
N ASN A 17 6.04 4.06 -4.65
CA ASN A 17 6.27 3.91 -3.22
C ASN A 17 5.70 5.13 -2.49
N LEU A 18 5.10 4.93 -1.32
CA LEU A 18 4.47 5.99 -0.54
C LEU A 18 5.16 6.27 0.80
N HIS A 19 6.27 5.60 1.11
CA HIS A 19 6.97 5.74 2.39
C HIS A 19 8.49 5.82 2.17
N THR A 20 9.04 7.04 2.20
CA THR A 20 10.45 7.32 1.94
C THR A 20 10.91 8.52 2.75
N HIS A 21 12.04 8.37 3.43
CA HIS A 21 12.69 9.39 4.25
C HIS A 21 13.93 9.95 3.54
N SER A 22 14.10 11.27 3.64
CA SER A 22 15.28 12.00 3.18
C SER A 22 16.12 12.48 4.35
N GLU A 23 17.23 13.16 4.07
CA GLU A 23 18.05 13.83 5.10
C GLU A 23 17.30 14.89 5.92
N ASN A 24 16.08 15.28 5.52
CA ASN A 24 15.20 16.12 6.34
C ASN A 24 14.61 15.36 7.54
N SER A 25 14.59 14.02 7.50
CA SER A 25 14.31 13.18 8.65
C SER A 25 15.59 12.83 9.40
N PRO A 26 15.60 12.81 10.75
CA PRO A 26 16.79 12.48 11.53
C PRO A 26 17.41 11.11 11.24
N CYS A 27 16.62 10.20 10.66
CA CYS A 27 16.97 8.83 10.35
C CYS A 27 17.23 8.61 8.84
N GLY A 28 16.99 9.59 7.98
CA GLY A 28 17.29 9.50 6.55
C GLY A 28 18.72 9.95 6.25
N HIS A 29 19.33 9.33 5.24
CA HIS A 29 20.78 9.44 5.00
C HIS A 29 21.15 10.07 3.65
N TYR A 30 20.17 10.45 2.84
CA TYR A 30 20.39 10.91 1.48
C TYR A 30 19.57 12.15 1.16
N ASP A 31 20.20 13.04 0.38
CA ASP A 31 19.52 14.15 -0.27
C ASP A 31 18.47 13.65 -1.28
N LEU A 32 17.55 14.56 -1.64
CA LEU A 32 16.40 14.24 -2.48
C LEU A 32 16.80 13.83 -3.91
N GLU A 33 17.85 14.43 -4.46
CA GLU A 33 18.33 14.10 -5.82
C GLU A 33 18.84 12.66 -5.88
N LYS A 34 19.66 12.25 -4.90
CA LYS A 34 20.10 10.86 -4.78
C LYS A 34 18.95 9.90 -4.57
N ILE A 35 17.95 10.25 -3.77
CA ILE A 35 16.76 9.40 -3.59
C ILE A 35 16.03 9.20 -4.91
N ILE A 36 15.83 10.28 -5.68
CA ILE A 36 15.21 10.21 -7.02
C ILE A 36 16.04 9.31 -7.94
N ASP A 37 17.36 9.46 -7.94
CA ASP A 37 18.26 8.61 -8.73
C ASP A 37 18.10 7.13 -8.34
N MET A 38 18.00 6.80 -7.05
CA MET A 38 17.83 5.42 -6.58
C MET A 38 16.53 4.78 -7.08
N TYR A 39 15.43 5.54 -7.13
CA TYR A 39 14.13 5.04 -7.59
C TYR A 39 13.95 5.07 -9.12
N THR A 40 14.79 5.82 -9.83
CA THR A 40 14.79 5.92 -11.30
C THR A 40 15.91 5.10 -11.95
N PHE A 41 16.86 4.57 -11.18
CA PHE A 41 17.96 3.75 -11.69
C PHE A 41 17.48 2.46 -12.36
N TYR A 42 18.30 1.99 -13.30
CA TYR A 42 18.02 0.83 -14.15
C TYR A 42 17.55 -0.40 -13.33
N LYS A 43 16.37 -0.94 -13.69
CA LYS A 43 15.63 -2.08 -13.08
C LYS A 43 14.67 -1.75 -11.92
N VAL A 44 14.73 -0.57 -11.31
CA VAL A 44 13.81 -0.17 -10.23
C VAL A 44 12.58 0.53 -10.81
N GLU A 45 12.80 1.54 -11.65
CA GLU A 45 11.83 2.29 -12.48
C GLU A 45 10.46 2.50 -11.82
N TYR A 46 10.37 3.53 -10.97
CA TYR A 46 9.12 3.97 -10.34
C TYR A 46 8.48 5.10 -11.15
N ASP A 47 7.16 5.07 -11.26
CA ASP A 47 6.35 6.11 -11.88
C ASP A 47 6.00 7.23 -10.91
N PHE A 48 5.89 6.91 -9.62
CA PHE A 48 5.63 7.89 -8.58
C PHE A 48 6.32 7.53 -7.25
N LEU A 49 6.63 8.56 -6.47
CA LEU A 49 7.26 8.46 -5.17
C LEU A 49 6.66 9.50 -4.23
N SER A 50 6.38 9.11 -2.98
CA SER A 50 6.11 10.07 -1.91
C SER A 50 7.29 10.19 -0.96
N ILE A 51 7.72 11.42 -0.72
CA ILE A 51 8.66 11.75 0.36
C ILE A 51 7.82 12.06 1.58
N THR A 52 8.03 11.28 2.65
CA THR A 52 7.19 11.26 3.86
C THR A 52 8.06 11.47 5.09
N ASP A 53 8.84 12.55 5.09
CA ASP A 53 9.70 12.86 6.21
C ASP A 53 8.93 13.03 7.52
N HIS A 54 9.58 12.72 8.64
CA HIS A 54 8.95 12.74 9.95
C HIS A 54 8.48 14.14 10.35
N CYS A 55 7.17 14.27 10.52
CA CYS A 55 6.52 15.45 11.10
C CYS A 55 6.82 16.76 10.35
N MET A 56 7.02 16.70 9.04
CA MET A 56 7.22 17.88 8.19
C MET A 56 6.88 17.61 6.73
N ILE A 57 6.46 18.65 6.02
CA ILE A 57 6.34 18.63 4.55
C ILE A 57 7.70 19.02 3.96
N THR A 58 8.25 18.15 3.13
CA THR A 58 9.46 18.43 2.36
C THR A 58 9.11 19.17 1.06
N ASP A 59 9.81 20.27 0.76
CA ASP A 59 9.62 21.02 -0.48
C ASP A 59 10.24 20.30 -1.68
N LEU A 60 9.39 19.84 -2.59
CA LEU A 60 9.77 19.11 -3.81
C LEU A 60 9.71 19.99 -5.07
N SER A 61 9.40 21.29 -4.94
CA SER A 61 9.16 22.18 -6.07
C SER A 61 10.36 22.30 -7.02
N HIS A 62 11.57 22.32 -6.47
CA HIS A 62 12.83 22.41 -7.21
C HIS A 62 13.26 21.13 -7.94
N LEU A 63 12.54 20.02 -7.73
CA LEU A 63 12.85 18.71 -8.31
C LEU A 63 11.96 18.33 -9.48
N LYS A 64 10.87 19.06 -9.72
CA LYS A 64 9.86 18.74 -10.74
C LYS A 64 10.44 18.65 -12.16
N ASP A 65 11.42 19.50 -12.48
CA ASP A 65 12.06 19.53 -13.80
C ASP A 65 13.27 18.58 -13.90
N LYS A 66 13.60 17.85 -12.82
CA LYS A 66 14.75 16.94 -12.77
C LYS A 66 14.41 15.48 -13.03
N THR A 67 13.12 15.12 -13.04
CA THR A 67 12.68 13.73 -13.20
C THR A 67 11.28 13.62 -13.80
N ASP A 68 11.05 12.57 -14.60
CA ASP A 68 9.71 12.21 -15.10
C ASP A 68 8.89 11.40 -14.06
N MET A 69 9.49 11.07 -12.91
CA MET A 69 8.80 10.42 -11.80
C MET A 69 7.91 11.42 -11.06
N LEU A 70 6.65 11.07 -10.85
CA LEU A 70 5.71 11.94 -10.15
C LEU A 70 6.02 11.97 -8.65
N LEU A 71 6.36 13.16 -8.14
CA LEU A 71 6.66 13.38 -6.73
C LEU A 71 5.39 13.83 -5.99
N ILE A 72 4.91 13.00 -5.08
CA ILE A 72 3.70 13.24 -4.27
C ILE A 72 4.15 13.73 -2.88
N PRO A 73 3.78 14.94 -2.45
CA PRO A 73 4.14 15.41 -1.11
C PRO A 73 3.44 14.56 -0.06
N GLY A 74 4.16 14.20 1.00
CA GLY A 74 3.62 13.43 2.11
C GLY A 74 4.36 13.71 3.41
N VAL A 75 3.89 13.08 4.48
CA VAL A 75 4.45 13.17 5.84
C VAL A 75 4.27 11.84 6.53
N GLU A 76 5.28 11.38 7.26
CA GLU A 76 5.05 10.40 8.33
C GLU A 76 4.79 11.14 9.65
N TYR A 77 3.55 11.03 10.13
CA TYR A 77 3.13 11.58 11.40
C TYR A 77 3.54 10.66 12.55
N LYS A 78 3.89 11.31 13.65
CA LYS A 78 4.46 10.72 14.87
C LYS A 78 5.89 10.23 14.65
N ARG A 79 6.84 10.67 15.49
CA ARG A 79 8.25 10.21 15.35
C ARG A 79 8.46 8.81 15.91
N HIS A 80 7.66 8.46 16.91
CA HIS A 80 7.70 7.18 17.61
C HIS A 80 6.28 6.74 17.90
N GLY A 81 6.01 5.44 17.90
CA GLY A 81 4.73 4.91 18.38
C GLY A 81 3.54 5.28 17.49
N LYS A 82 2.87 4.28 16.93
CA LYS A 82 1.62 4.46 16.19
C LYS A 82 1.74 5.47 15.05
N GLN A 83 2.81 5.34 14.26
CA GLN A 83 3.03 6.17 13.08
C GLN A 83 1.97 5.95 12.00
N THR A 84 1.74 7.01 11.22
CA THR A 84 0.80 7.02 10.09
C THR A 84 1.32 7.92 8.98
N LEU A 85 1.07 7.57 7.72
CA LEU A 85 1.37 8.43 6.58
C LEU A 85 0.17 9.33 6.27
N GLY A 86 0.44 10.60 5.97
CA GLY A 86 -0.45 11.45 5.18
C GLY A 86 0.14 11.66 3.81
N ILE A 87 -0.59 11.27 2.77
CA ILE A 87 -0.14 11.34 1.37
C ILE A 87 -0.96 12.39 0.61
N ASN A 88 -0.30 13.12 -0.28
CA ASN A 88 -0.86 14.23 -1.06
C ASN A 88 -1.39 15.36 -0.17
N VAL A 89 -0.58 15.73 0.82
CA VAL A 89 -0.82 16.83 1.76
C VAL A 89 0.08 18.02 1.42
N LYS A 90 -0.40 19.24 1.70
CA LYS A 90 0.32 20.49 1.40
C LYS A 90 0.90 21.13 2.66
N GLU A 91 0.26 20.88 3.80
CA GLU A 91 0.59 21.50 5.07
C GLU A 91 0.68 20.42 6.16
N TYR A 92 1.70 20.54 7.01
CA TYR A 92 1.81 19.80 8.25
C TYR A 92 1.13 20.60 9.35
N ASP A 93 0.13 20.00 10.00
CA ASP A 93 -0.61 20.61 11.12
C ASP A 93 -0.93 19.55 12.19
N ASP A 94 0.11 19.17 12.92
CA ASP A 94 0.07 18.22 14.03
C ASP A 94 1.13 18.58 15.07
N ASP A 95 1.00 18.06 16.28
CA ASP A 95 1.91 18.30 17.40
C ASP A 95 3.05 17.26 17.52
N GLY A 96 3.16 16.36 16.54
CA GLY A 96 4.27 15.42 16.39
C GLY A 96 4.34 14.28 17.39
N GLU A 97 3.87 14.47 18.62
CA GLU A 97 3.99 13.48 19.71
C GLU A 97 2.67 13.24 20.49
N ASP A 98 1.55 13.85 20.13
CA ASP A 98 0.25 13.48 20.71
C ASP A 98 -0.31 12.21 20.05
N TYR A 99 -0.14 11.07 20.69
CA TYR A 99 -0.65 9.79 20.19
C TYR A 99 -2.15 9.58 20.44
N THR A 100 -2.86 10.58 20.96
CA THR A 100 -4.31 10.52 21.24
C THR A 100 -5.15 11.21 20.17
N ASN A 101 -4.52 11.98 19.27
CA ASN A 101 -5.21 12.85 18.32
C ASN A 101 -5.40 12.28 16.90
N HIS A 102 -5.11 10.99 16.66
CA HIS A 102 -5.13 10.41 15.29
C HIS A 102 -6.42 10.70 14.51
N ASN A 103 -7.58 10.69 15.16
CA ASN A 103 -8.86 11.01 14.48
C ASN A 103 -8.96 12.47 14.02
N GLU A 104 -8.43 13.41 14.79
CA GLU A 104 -8.39 14.82 14.39
C GLU A 104 -7.36 15.05 13.29
N LEU A 105 -6.18 14.43 13.43
CA LEU A 105 -5.14 14.39 12.41
C LEU A 105 -5.69 13.86 11.07
N PHE A 106 -6.38 12.71 11.07
CA PHE A 106 -6.91 12.11 9.85
C PHE A 106 -7.93 13.02 9.16
N LYS A 107 -8.76 13.74 9.94
CA LYS A 107 -9.69 14.73 9.40
C LYS A 107 -8.95 15.87 8.70
N LYS A 108 -7.86 16.39 9.29
CA LYS A 108 -7.05 17.44 8.68
C LYS A 108 -6.42 16.99 7.37
N VAL A 109 -5.83 15.79 7.34
CA VAL A 109 -5.26 15.21 6.10
C VAL A 109 -6.31 15.04 5.02
N ASN A 110 -7.48 14.48 5.37
CA ASN A 110 -8.58 14.29 4.42
C ASN A 110 -9.14 15.64 3.91
N ALA A 111 -9.20 16.67 4.75
CA ALA A 111 -9.65 18.02 4.36
C ALA A 111 -8.73 18.68 3.32
N GLN A 112 -7.46 18.30 3.29
CA GLN A 112 -6.51 18.72 2.24
C GLN A 112 -6.68 17.93 0.93
N GLY A 113 -7.57 16.94 0.89
CA GLY A 113 -7.69 15.98 -0.21
C GLY A 113 -6.63 14.87 -0.17
N GLY A 114 -5.88 14.74 0.93
CA GLY A 114 -4.92 13.67 1.15
C GLY A 114 -5.58 12.34 1.53
N ILE A 115 -4.76 11.35 1.85
CA ILE A 115 -5.18 10.06 2.40
C ILE A 115 -4.32 9.70 3.60
N ASN A 116 -4.88 8.96 4.57
CA ASN A 116 -4.14 8.43 5.71
C ASN A 116 -3.88 6.93 5.57
N ILE A 117 -2.66 6.49 5.89
CA ILE A 117 -2.26 5.08 5.87
C ILE A 117 -1.61 4.75 7.22
N ILE A 118 -2.03 3.66 7.86
CA ILE A 118 -1.41 3.17 9.10
C ILE A 118 -0.05 2.53 8.77
N CYS A 119 1.04 2.97 9.41
CA CYS A 119 2.36 2.40 9.19
C CYS A 119 2.53 1.07 9.92
N HIS A 120 3.22 0.13 9.26
CA HIS A 120 3.82 -1.10 9.79
C HIS A 120 3.21 -1.63 11.12
N PRO A 121 2.04 -2.30 11.07
CA PRO A 121 1.26 -2.69 12.26
C PRO A 121 1.97 -3.57 13.29
N HIS A 122 3.08 -4.22 12.93
CA HIS A 122 3.87 -5.06 13.83
C HIS A 122 5.32 -4.56 14.04
N LEU A 123 5.59 -3.26 13.90
CA LEU A 123 6.92 -2.71 14.17
C LEU A 123 7.32 -2.91 15.64
N GLY A 124 8.46 -3.55 15.89
CA GLY A 124 9.01 -3.78 17.23
C GLY A 124 8.28 -4.85 18.06
N SER A 125 6.96 -5.03 17.85
CA SER A 125 6.11 -5.99 18.54
C SER A 125 4.87 -6.31 17.71
N LEU A 126 4.23 -7.47 17.96
CA LEU A 126 2.96 -7.83 17.30
C LEU A 126 1.84 -6.82 17.57
N ASP A 127 1.83 -6.23 18.77
CA ASP A 127 0.79 -5.31 19.23
C ASP A 127 1.16 -3.83 19.03
N TYR A 128 2.04 -3.51 18.07
CA TYR A 128 2.42 -2.12 17.80
C TYR A 128 1.19 -1.27 17.45
N TRP A 129 0.35 -1.81 16.57
CA TRP A 129 -1.03 -1.39 16.39
C TRP A 129 -1.96 -2.56 16.72
N LYS A 130 -2.75 -2.43 17.80
CA LYS A 130 -3.79 -3.42 18.10
C LYS A 130 -4.99 -3.20 17.20
N THR A 131 -5.57 -4.27 16.65
CA THR A 131 -6.76 -4.18 15.80
C THR A 131 -7.91 -3.45 16.49
N GLU A 132 -8.10 -3.67 17.79
CA GLU A 132 -9.12 -2.99 18.62
C GLU A 132 -8.96 -1.46 18.65
N GLU A 133 -7.73 -0.96 18.54
CA GLU A 133 -7.44 0.48 18.47
C GLU A 133 -7.73 1.01 17.06
N LEU A 134 -7.30 0.29 16.03
CA LEU A 134 -7.59 0.61 14.64
C LEU A 134 -9.10 0.63 14.36
N MET A 135 -9.88 -0.24 15.00
CA MET A 135 -11.34 -0.26 14.94
C MET A 135 -12.02 0.99 15.53
N LYS A 136 -11.31 1.79 16.34
CA LYS A 136 -11.81 3.05 16.91
C LYS A 136 -11.42 4.28 16.08
N LEU A 137 -10.49 4.14 15.13
CA LEU A 137 -10.01 5.25 14.31
C LEU A 137 -10.92 5.51 13.10
N GLU A 138 -11.11 6.75 12.68
CA GLU A 138 -11.94 7.08 11.53
C GLU A 138 -11.17 7.95 10.54
N GLY A 139 -11.31 7.67 9.25
CA GLY A 139 -10.71 8.48 8.18
C GLY A 139 -9.35 8.01 7.67
N TYR A 140 -8.89 6.81 8.04
CA TYR A 140 -7.78 6.14 7.36
C TYR A 140 -8.27 5.28 6.20
N LEU A 141 -7.50 5.28 5.11
CA LEU A 141 -7.83 4.57 3.89
C LEU A 141 -7.32 3.12 3.92
N GLY A 142 -6.23 2.87 4.63
CA GLY A 142 -5.61 1.55 4.67
C GLY A 142 -4.46 1.42 5.64
N ILE A 143 -3.81 0.27 5.59
CA ILE A 143 -2.67 -0.08 6.42
C ILE A 143 -1.53 -0.57 5.54
N GLU A 144 -0.28 -0.42 5.99
CA GLU A 144 0.83 -1.15 5.41
C GLU A 144 0.73 -2.63 5.77
N VAL A 145 0.36 -3.45 4.79
CA VAL A 145 0.36 -4.93 4.91
C VAL A 145 1.75 -5.50 4.67
N PHE A 146 2.65 -4.71 4.09
CA PHE A 146 4.06 -5.00 4.00
C PHE A 146 4.90 -3.73 4.19
N ASN A 147 5.94 -3.83 5.01
CA ASN A 147 6.92 -2.76 5.18
C ASN A 147 8.35 -3.33 5.06
N ASN A 148 9.13 -2.82 4.10
CA ASN A 148 10.45 -3.35 3.81
C ASN A 148 11.50 -3.01 4.88
N ASN A 149 11.41 -1.84 5.52
CA ASN A 149 12.26 -1.50 6.66
C ASN A 149 12.11 -2.52 7.81
N VAL A 150 10.86 -2.91 8.13
CA VAL A 150 10.61 -3.95 9.14
C VAL A 150 11.22 -5.29 8.73
N ARG A 151 11.12 -5.66 7.45
CA ARG A 151 11.70 -6.90 6.93
C ARG A 151 13.22 -6.94 7.07
N MET A 152 13.88 -5.81 6.84
CA MET A 152 15.33 -5.74 6.71
C MET A 152 16.02 -5.60 8.07
N ASP A 153 15.62 -4.60 8.87
CA ASP A 153 16.49 -4.12 9.94
C ASP A 153 15.75 -3.84 11.27
N CYS A 154 14.42 -3.98 11.34
CA CYS A 154 13.68 -3.76 12.57
C CYS A 154 13.20 -5.07 13.21
N LYS A 155 13.00 -5.04 14.54
CA LYS A 155 12.26 -6.09 15.23
C LYS A 155 10.78 -6.07 14.79
N GLY A 156 10.10 -7.20 14.88
CA GLY A 156 8.68 -7.29 14.54
C GLY A 156 8.41 -8.25 13.38
N ILE A 157 7.25 -8.07 12.73
CA ILE A 157 6.86 -8.84 11.54
C ILE A 157 6.54 -7.88 10.39
N ALA A 158 7.18 -8.08 9.25
CA ALA A 158 7.03 -7.19 8.10
C ALA A 158 5.68 -7.30 7.39
N VAL A 159 4.98 -8.43 7.55
CA VAL A 159 3.69 -8.73 6.91
C VAL A 159 2.57 -8.64 7.94
N ALA A 160 1.53 -7.87 7.65
CA ALA A 160 0.37 -7.65 8.53
C ALA A 160 -0.96 -8.05 7.85
N SER A 161 -0.95 -9.17 7.09
CA SER A 161 -2.16 -9.70 6.45
C SER A 161 -3.22 -10.12 7.49
N ASP A 162 -2.80 -10.58 8.66
CA ASP A 162 -3.65 -10.93 9.80
C ASP A 162 -4.43 -9.72 10.33
N VAL A 163 -3.75 -8.60 10.58
CA VAL A 163 -4.41 -7.34 10.99
C VAL A 163 -5.38 -6.88 9.90
N TRP A 164 -4.98 -6.96 8.63
CA TRP A 164 -5.85 -6.57 7.54
C TRP A 164 -7.10 -7.46 7.43
N ASP A 165 -6.94 -8.77 7.51
CA ASP A 165 -8.05 -9.72 7.45
C ASP A 165 -9.00 -9.54 8.64
N GLU A 166 -8.49 -9.26 9.84
CA GLU A 166 -9.31 -8.97 11.02
C GLU A 166 -10.12 -7.67 10.84
N LEU A 167 -9.51 -6.59 10.34
CA LEU A 167 -10.21 -5.34 10.05
C LEU A 167 -11.33 -5.53 9.02
N LEU A 168 -11.02 -6.21 7.90
CA LEU A 168 -12.00 -6.49 6.84
C LEU A 168 -13.16 -7.35 7.36
N SER A 169 -12.86 -8.36 8.17
CA SER A 169 -13.85 -9.29 8.74
C SER A 169 -14.77 -8.64 9.76
N ASN A 170 -14.30 -7.58 10.42
CA ASN A 170 -15.07 -6.71 11.30
C ASN A 170 -15.73 -5.53 10.57
N GLY A 171 -15.81 -5.57 9.23
CA GLY A 171 -16.61 -4.66 8.42
C GLY A 171 -15.89 -3.36 8.01
N ARG A 172 -14.60 -3.21 8.30
CA ARG A 172 -13.83 -2.06 7.78
C ARG A 172 -13.57 -2.25 6.29
N LYS A 173 -13.80 -1.20 5.50
CA LYS A 173 -13.46 -1.16 4.07
C LYS A 173 -12.15 -0.40 3.90
N VAL A 174 -11.03 -1.07 4.20
CA VAL A 174 -9.68 -0.49 4.19
C VAL A 174 -8.76 -1.27 3.27
N TYR A 175 -7.78 -0.60 2.68
CA TYR A 175 -6.87 -1.17 1.70
C TYR A 175 -5.52 -1.58 2.29
N GLY A 176 -4.82 -2.48 1.60
CA GLY A 176 -3.49 -2.94 1.97
C GLY A 176 -2.41 -2.32 1.09
N PHE A 177 -1.41 -1.70 1.71
CA PHE A 177 -0.27 -1.05 1.05
C PHE A 177 1.04 -1.80 1.29
N ALA A 178 1.96 -1.74 0.34
CA ALA A 178 3.34 -2.21 0.53
C ALA A 178 4.30 -1.07 0.23
N ASN A 179 5.14 -0.72 1.20
CA ASN A 179 6.10 0.36 1.04
C ASN A 179 7.50 -0.01 1.52
N ASP A 180 8.48 0.76 1.08
CA ASP A 180 9.87 0.58 1.43
C ASP A 180 10.20 1.05 2.85
N ASP A 181 9.62 2.18 3.26
CA ASP A 181 10.06 2.91 4.46
C ASP A 181 11.59 3.15 4.39
N MET A 182 11.96 3.73 3.25
CA MET A 182 13.36 3.86 2.84
C MET A 182 14.04 4.92 3.68
N HIS A 183 15.12 4.53 4.36
CA HIS A 183 16.03 5.42 5.07
C HIS A 183 17.46 5.34 4.53
N ILE A 184 17.78 4.18 3.93
CA ILE A 184 19.08 3.82 3.39
C ILE A 184 18.92 3.09 2.05
N PHE A 185 19.97 3.04 1.23
CA PHE A 185 19.93 2.51 -0.15
C PHE A 185 19.47 1.05 -0.23
N SER A 186 19.87 0.20 0.72
CA SER A 186 19.53 -1.23 0.73
C SER A 186 18.03 -1.51 0.90
N ARG A 187 17.23 -0.49 1.26
CA ARG A 187 15.77 -0.62 1.46
C ARG A 187 14.96 -0.18 0.24
N VAL A 188 15.61 0.35 -0.79
CA VAL A 188 14.95 0.79 -2.03
C VAL A 188 14.40 -0.42 -2.79
N GLY A 189 13.16 -0.34 -3.27
CA GLY A 189 12.63 -1.27 -4.26
C GLY A 189 12.14 -2.60 -3.69
N GLY A 190 11.93 -2.70 -2.37
CA GLY A 190 11.31 -3.85 -1.73
C GLY A 190 9.79 -3.82 -1.86
N GLY A 191 9.14 -2.86 -1.20
CA GLY A 191 7.69 -2.65 -1.26
C GLY A 191 7.30 -1.69 -2.38
N CYS A 192 6.19 -1.98 -3.07
CA CYS A 192 5.60 -1.06 -4.03
C CYS A 192 4.09 -1.26 -4.18
N ASN A 193 3.44 -0.26 -4.75
CA ASN A 193 2.04 -0.28 -5.11
C ASN A 193 1.93 -0.09 -6.62
N TYR A 194 1.21 -0.98 -7.29
CA TYR A 194 0.86 -0.86 -8.70
C TYR A 194 -0.55 -0.28 -8.80
N VAL A 195 -0.65 1.00 -9.14
CA VAL A 195 -1.91 1.76 -9.18
C VAL A 195 -2.42 1.84 -10.61
N LEU A 196 -3.65 1.38 -10.83
CA LEU A 196 -4.33 1.49 -12.12
C LEU A 196 -4.82 2.91 -12.33
N ALA A 197 -4.13 3.62 -13.21
CA ALA A 197 -4.36 5.02 -13.52
C ALA A 197 -4.66 5.19 -15.02
N GLU A 198 -5.61 6.08 -15.32
CA GLU A 198 -6.01 6.41 -16.70
C GLU A 198 -4.92 7.23 -17.40
N GLU A 199 -4.19 8.04 -16.63
CA GLU A 199 -3.09 8.89 -17.11
C GLU A 199 -1.96 8.89 -16.07
N LYS A 200 -0.73 9.17 -16.51
CA LYS A 200 0.41 9.38 -15.60
C LYS A 200 0.35 10.78 -14.99
N THR A 201 -0.61 10.98 -14.08
CA THR A 201 -0.79 12.20 -13.28
C THR A 201 -1.02 11.87 -11.81
N ILE A 202 -0.65 12.80 -10.92
CA ILE A 202 -0.88 12.63 -9.47
C ILE A 202 -2.37 12.42 -9.18
N ASP A 203 -3.25 13.18 -9.83
CA ASP A 203 -4.70 13.06 -9.62
C ASP A 203 -5.22 11.68 -10.03
N SER A 204 -4.77 11.14 -11.17
CA SER A 204 -5.18 9.80 -11.61
C SER A 204 -4.70 8.71 -10.65
N ILE A 205 -3.46 8.81 -10.17
CA ILE A 205 -2.90 7.90 -9.14
C ILE A 205 -3.71 7.99 -7.85
N MET A 206 -3.95 9.19 -7.33
CA MET A 206 -4.69 9.38 -6.09
C MET A 206 -6.14 8.90 -6.21
N ASN A 207 -6.78 9.09 -7.36
CA ASN A 207 -8.11 8.53 -7.63
C ASN A 207 -8.11 7.00 -7.67
N GLY A 208 -7.11 6.39 -8.32
CA GLY A 208 -6.89 4.94 -8.33
C GLY A 208 -6.72 4.38 -6.92
N ILE A 209 -5.92 5.04 -6.07
CA ILE A 209 -5.72 4.64 -4.67
C ILE A 209 -7.02 4.76 -3.87
N ARG A 210 -7.73 5.90 -3.93
CA ARG A 210 -8.99 6.12 -3.17
C ARG A 210 -10.07 5.10 -3.51
N ARG A 211 -10.14 4.66 -4.76
CA ARG A 211 -11.13 3.66 -5.21
C ARG A 211 -10.65 2.21 -5.08
N GLY A 212 -9.44 1.98 -4.57
CA GLY A 212 -8.86 0.65 -4.36
C GLY A 212 -8.33 -0.01 -5.63
N SER A 213 -8.22 0.71 -6.75
CA SER A 213 -7.71 0.18 -8.04
C SER A 213 -6.19 0.05 -8.05
N PHE A 214 -5.64 -0.74 -7.14
CA PHE A 214 -4.21 -0.99 -7.08
C PHE A 214 -3.92 -2.36 -6.48
N TYR A 215 -2.67 -2.82 -6.53
CA TYR A 215 -2.24 -3.94 -5.69
C TYR A 215 -0.90 -3.61 -5.06
N ALA A 216 -0.73 -4.00 -3.81
CA ALA A 216 0.54 -3.93 -3.11
C ALA A 216 1.41 -5.11 -3.52
N SER A 217 2.74 -4.93 -3.54
CA SER A 217 3.66 -5.96 -4.00
C SER A 217 5.03 -5.86 -3.34
N PHE A 218 5.54 -7.05 -3.01
CA PHE A 218 6.93 -7.35 -2.77
C PHE A 218 7.38 -8.37 -3.83
N GLY A 219 7.84 -7.88 -4.99
CA GLY A 219 8.48 -8.70 -6.03
C GLY A 219 7.57 -9.52 -6.94
N VAL A 220 6.24 -9.39 -6.85
CA VAL A 220 5.27 -10.10 -7.72
C VAL A 220 4.47 -9.11 -8.57
N LYS A 221 4.45 -9.32 -9.88
CA LYS A 221 3.55 -8.60 -10.80
C LYS A 221 2.36 -9.48 -11.13
N VAL A 222 1.19 -8.86 -11.27
CA VAL A 222 -0.03 -9.50 -11.80
C VAL A 222 -0.58 -8.69 -12.97
N LYS A 223 -1.38 -9.32 -13.82
CA LYS A 223 -2.10 -8.70 -14.94
C LYS A 223 -3.48 -9.36 -15.08
N ASN A 224 -4.34 -8.77 -15.91
CA ASN A 224 -5.67 -9.31 -16.24
C ASN A 224 -6.48 -9.65 -14.97
N ILE A 225 -6.65 -8.67 -14.09
CA ILE A 225 -7.46 -8.80 -12.87
C ILE A 225 -8.92 -8.53 -13.25
N GLU A 226 -9.71 -9.58 -13.37
CA GLU A 226 -11.01 -9.52 -14.02
C GLU A 226 -12.12 -10.12 -13.15
N VAL A 227 -13.32 -9.58 -13.32
CA VAL A 227 -14.55 -10.22 -12.85
C VAL A 227 -15.45 -10.46 -14.05
N TYR A 228 -15.77 -11.73 -14.30
CA TYR A 228 -16.73 -12.14 -15.34
C TYR A 228 -17.83 -12.98 -14.68
N ASN A 229 -19.07 -12.50 -14.77
CA ASN A 229 -20.20 -13.02 -13.99
C ASN A 229 -19.88 -13.03 -12.49
N ASP A 230 -19.81 -14.21 -11.89
CA ASP A 230 -19.51 -14.49 -10.49
C ASP A 230 -18.06 -14.96 -10.28
N ILE A 231 -17.19 -14.86 -11.29
CA ILE A 231 -15.81 -15.37 -11.23
C ILE A 231 -14.82 -14.22 -11.15
N ILE A 232 -14.02 -14.21 -10.07
CA ILE A 232 -12.80 -13.41 -9.96
C ILE A 232 -11.66 -14.19 -10.59
N SER A 233 -10.87 -13.57 -11.46
CA SER A 233 -9.67 -14.20 -12.05
C SER A 233 -8.47 -13.26 -12.07
N VAL A 234 -7.28 -13.84 -11.91
CA VAL A 234 -6.02 -13.10 -11.83
C VAL A 234 -4.94 -13.87 -12.58
N GLU A 235 -4.12 -13.18 -13.37
CA GLU A 235 -3.01 -13.78 -14.11
C GLU A 235 -1.65 -13.29 -13.57
N LYS A 236 -0.62 -14.13 -13.66
CA LYS A 236 0.76 -13.72 -13.35
C LYS A 236 1.23 -12.65 -14.36
N GLY A 237 1.94 -11.65 -13.87
CA GLY A 237 2.41 -10.52 -14.69
C GLY A 237 3.82 -10.68 -15.28
N ASP A 238 4.61 -11.66 -14.81
CA ASP A 238 5.98 -11.89 -15.30
C ASP A 238 6.07 -13.20 -16.08
N ASP A 239 6.33 -13.11 -17.38
CA ASP A 239 6.42 -14.25 -18.29
C ASP A 239 7.65 -15.13 -18.04
N ARG A 240 8.67 -14.60 -17.36
CA ARG A 240 9.88 -15.35 -16.97
C ARG A 240 9.64 -16.25 -15.75
N VAL A 241 8.60 -15.97 -14.98
CA VAL A 241 8.19 -16.79 -13.84
C VAL A 241 7.27 -17.91 -14.35
N PRO A 242 7.63 -19.20 -14.19
CA PRO A 242 6.87 -20.32 -14.79
C PRO A 242 5.49 -20.50 -14.17
N TYR A 243 5.38 -20.27 -12.85
CA TYR A 243 4.12 -20.34 -12.11
C TYR A 243 4.18 -19.48 -10.85
N VAL A 244 3.01 -19.17 -10.32
CA VAL A 244 2.79 -18.59 -9.00
C VAL A 244 1.70 -19.38 -8.28
N TYR A 245 1.50 -19.09 -7.00
CA TYR A 245 0.36 -19.58 -6.24
C TYR A 245 -0.65 -18.46 -6.08
N PHE A 246 -1.92 -18.76 -6.34
CA PHE A 246 -3.04 -17.86 -6.14
C PHE A 246 -3.83 -18.34 -4.93
N LYS A 247 -3.89 -17.51 -3.88
CA LYS A 247 -4.64 -17.78 -2.65
C LYS A 247 -5.81 -16.80 -2.56
N PHE A 248 -7.02 -17.34 -2.68
CA PHE A 248 -8.26 -16.60 -2.49
C PHE A 248 -8.67 -16.71 -1.02
N ILE A 249 -8.89 -15.58 -0.38
CA ILE A 249 -9.02 -15.42 1.06
C ILE A 249 -10.35 -14.70 1.35
N GLY A 250 -11.12 -15.21 2.30
CA GLY A 250 -12.37 -14.59 2.74
C GLY A 250 -12.29 -14.18 4.21
N LYS A 251 -13.47 -14.03 4.81
CA LYS A 251 -13.64 -13.68 6.22
C LYS A 251 -12.74 -14.51 7.16
N ASP A 252 -12.22 -13.82 8.17
CA ASP A 252 -11.30 -14.28 9.21
C ASP A 252 -9.99 -14.86 8.64
N GLY A 253 -9.55 -14.37 7.47
CA GLY A 253 -8.35 -14.83 6.79
C GLY A 253 -8.48 -16.26 6.24
N ARG A 254 -9.71 -16.79 6.12
CA ARG A 254 -9.96 -18.16 5.68
C ARG A 254 -9.55 -18.34 4.21
N VAL A 255 -8.70 -19.32 3.93
CA VAL A 255 -8.41 -19.75 2.56
C VAL A 255 -9.65 -20.39 1.95
N LEU A 256 -10.22 -19.73 0.94
CA LEU A 256 -11.38 -20.20 0.18
C LEU A 256 -10.96 -21.16 -0.93
N LYS A 257 -9.82 -20.87 -1.57
CA LYS A 257 -9.19 -21.68 -2.60
C LYS A 257 -7.71 -21.31 -2.72
N GLU A 258 -6.87 -22.29 -3.01
CA GLU A 258 -5.48 -22.08 -3.38
C GLU A 258 -5.13 -22.94 -4.58
N GLU A 259 -4.42 -22.38 -5.57
CA GLU A 259 -3.96 -23.13 -6.74
C GLU A 259 -2.65 -22.61 -7.32
N LYS A 260 -1.89 -23.51 -7.93
CA LYS A 260 -0.62 -23.23 -8.62
C LYS A 260 -0.87 -23.12 -10.11
N GLY A 261 -0.35 -22.07 -10.75
CA GLY A 261 -0.47 -21.93 -12.19
C GLY A 261 -0.03 -20.58 -12.72
N ILE A 262 -0.47 -20.28 -13.94
CA ILE A 262 -0.27 -18.97 -14.59
C ILE A 262 -1.47 -18.04 -14.41
N LYS A 263 -2.65 -18.61 -14.16
CA LYS A 263 -3.91 -17.92 -13.90
C LYS A 263 -4.65 -18.64 -12.79
N GLY A 264 -5.23 -17.89 -11.86
CA GLY A 264 -6.09 -18.39 -10.80
C GLY A 264 -7.50 -17.83 -10.92
N PHE A 265 -8.49 -18.57 -10.42
CA PHE A 265 -9.90 -18.15 -10.41
C PHE A 265 -10.66 -18.62 -9.17
N TYR A 266 -11.65 -17.83 -8.76
CA TYR A 266 -12.59 -18.18 -7.69
C TYR A 266 -14.00 -17.76 -8.09
N ARG A 267 -14.96 -18.67 -7.89
CA ARG A 267 -16.38 -18.40 -8.10
C ARG A 267 -17.00 -17.96 -6.77
N VAL A 268 -17.45 -16.72 -6.72
CA VAL A 268 -18.14 -16.11 -5.58
C VAL A 268 -19.48 -16.81 -5.34
N LYS A 269 -19.78 -17.07 -4.07
CA LYS A 269 -20.98 -17.76 -3.57
C LYS A 269 -22.03 -16.79 -3.04
N GLY A 270 -21.61 -15.61 -2.59
CA GLY A 270 -22.48 -14.53 -2.13
C GLY A 270 -22.47 -14.30 -0.63
N ASP A 271 -21.88 -15.21 0.15
CA ASP A 271 -21.82 -15.17 1.62
C ASP A 271 -20.43 -14.76 2.17
N GLU A 272 -19.47 -14.48 1.30
CA GLU A 272 -18.09 -14.20 1.71
C GLU A 272 -17.90 -12.84 2.39
N GLY A 273 -18.76 -11.86 2.07
CA GLY A 273 -18.61 -10.44 2.43
C GLY A 273 -17.47 -9.74 1.68
N TYR A 274 -16.32 -10.39 1.54
CA TYR A 274 -15.23 -9.99 0.65
C TYR A 274 -14.43 -11.21 0.16
N VAL A 275 -13.78 -11.07 -0.98
CA VAL A 275 -12.73 -11.99 -1.45
C VAL A 275 -11.46 -11.18 -1.69
N ARG A 276 -10.37 -11.58 -1.05
CA ARG A 276 -9.03 -11.03 -1.25
C ARG A 276 -8.17 -12.05 -1.99
N VAL A 277 -7.17 -11.58 -2.73
CA VAL A 277 -6.24 -12.47 -3.45
C VAL A 277 -4.80 -12.14 -3.05
N GLU A 278 -4.08 -13.14 -2.57
CA GLU A 278 -2.62 -13.11 -2.50
C GLU A 278 -2.05 -13.93 -3.64
N VAL A 279 -1.10 -13.35 -4.37
CA VAL A 279 -0.32 -14.05 -5.39
C VAL A 279 1.11 -14.14 -4.92
N TYR A 280 1.66 -15.34 -4.77
CA TYR A 280 2.98 -15.50 -4.17
C TYR A 280 3.85 -16.54 -4.86
N ARG A 281 5.14 -16.48 -4.56
CA ARG A 281 6.18 -17.39 -5.05
C ARG A 281 6.86 -18.12 -3.89
N GLU A 282 7.61 -19.16 -4.21
CA GLU A 282 8.34 -20.00 -3.25
C GLU A 282 9.50 -19.24 -2.57
N ASP A 283 9.97 -18.15 -3.17
CA ASP A 283 11.00 -17.25 -2.62
C ASP A 283 10.44 -16.24 -1.60
N GLY A 284 9.15 -16.33 -1.27
CA GLY A 284 8.47 -15.44 -0.32
C GLY A 284 7.96 -14.13 -0.91
N CYS A 285 8.24 -13.84 -2.19
CA CYS A 285 7.67 -12.67 -2.87
C CYS A 285 6.14 -12.80 -2.96
N ARG A 286 5.43 -11.67 -2.83
CA ARG A 286 3.97 -11.64 -2.75
C ARG A 286 3.38 -10.37 -3.37
N ALA A 287 2.20 -10.49 -3.95
CA ALA A 287 1.30 -9.40 -4.27
C ALA A 287 0.00 -9.56 -3.46
N TRP A 288 -0.50 -8.43 -2.95
CA TRP A 288 -1.73 -8.31 -2.19
C TRP A 288 -2.71 -7.47 -3.01
N LEU A 289 -3.72 -8.12 -3.58
CA LEU A 289 -4.80 -7.41 -4.29
C LEU A 289 -5.79 -6.85 -3.26
N GLN A 290 -6.38 -5.69 -3.59
CA GLN A 290 -7.46 -5.11 -2.80
C GLN A 290 -8.70 -6.02 -2.82
N PRO A 291 -9.49 -6.01 -1.74
CA PRO A 291 -10.66 -6.87 -1.62
C PRO A 291 -11.71 -6.56 -2.69
N PHE A 292 -12.26 -7.62 -3.26
CA PHE A 292 -13.52 -7.59 -3.99
C PHE A 292 -14.64 -7.70 -2.95
N PHE A 293 -15.34 -6.59 -2.68
CA PHE A 293 -16.45 -6.64 -1.72
C PHE A 293 -17.68 -7.30 -2.36
N ILE A 294 -18.34 -8.15 -1.58
CA ILE A 294 -19.54 -8.90 -2.02
C ILE A 294 -20.74 -8.30 -1.30
N GLU A 295 -21.63 -7.66 -2.07
CA GLU A 295 -22.90 -7.13 -1.59
C GLU A 295 -24.02 -8.13 -1.91
N GLU A 296 -24.94 -8.32 -0.97
CA GLU A 296 -26.17 -9.10 -1.16
C GLU A 296 -27.02 -8.57 -2.33
#